data_AF-A0AB39UVD6-F1
#
_entry.id   AF-A0AB39UVD6-F1
#
_cell.length_a   1.000
_cell.length_b   1.000
_cell.length_c   1.000
_cell.angle_alpha   90.00
_cell.angle_beta   90.00
_cell.angle_gamma   90.00
#
_symmetry.space_group_name_H-M   'P 1'
#
loop_
_entity.id
_entity.type
_entity.pdbx_description
1 polymer ?
#
loop_
_entity_poly.entity_id
_entity_poly.type
_entity_poly.pdbx_seq_one_letter_code
_entity_poly.pdbx_strand_id
1 'polypeptide(L)'
;MMNRLAEKGLRLEFWITLTVVAVLAGWQLRALERAADDAITTQAEQAAAALRSALRGMHQVWLVQGQPGEAGPLETPPQLGLQDGLKWWLRMNAAGWPVDARLESDPQQVAGAEPCERLWQALWASPALRYAGKGVEVMPIEDGCLYRLPGGDIEYRMSAGEVSLKKQN
;
A
#
# COMPACT_ATOMS: atom_id res chain seq x y z
N MET A 1 59.13 -33.69 7.89
CA MET A 1 57.84 -34.39 8.04
C MET A 1 56.77 -33.54 8.77
N MET A 2 57.14 -32.50 9.54
CA MET A 2 56.21 -31.61 10.26
C MET A 2 55.29 -30.74 9.38
N ASN A 3 55.68 -30.38 8.15
CA ASN A 3 54.84 -29.54 7.29
C ASN A 3 53.52 -30.18 6.85
N ARG A 4 53.45 -31.51 6.71
CA ARG A 4 52.22 -32.20 6.24
C ARG A 4 51.13 -32.30 7.31
N LEU A 5 51.49 -32.19 8.59
CA LEU A 5 50.52 -32.21 9.70
C LEU A 5 49.92 -30.81 9.93
N ALA A 6 50.76 -29.77 9.86
CA ALA A 6 50.32 -28.38 9.94
C ALA A 6 49.39 -28.00 8.77
N GLU A 7 49.72 -28.42 7.56
CA GLU A 7 48.91 -28.14 6.37
C GLU A 7 47.54 -28.86 6.39
N LYS A 8 47.47 -30.04 7.02
CA LYS A 8 46.20 -30.78 7.21
C LYS A 8 45.32 -30.14 8.29
N GLY A 9 45.92 -29.68 9.39
CA GLY A 9 45.20 -28.97 10.45
C GLY A 9 44.58 -27.67 9.95
N LEU A 10 45.35 -26.89 9.20
CA LEU A 10 44.90 -25.60 8.65
C LEU A 10 43.77 -25.77 7.60
N ARG A 11 43.84 -26.83 6.77
CA ARG A 11 42.75 -27.17 5.84
C ARG A 11 41.48 -27.59 6.57
N LEU A 12 41.60 -28.37 7.65
CA LEU A 12 40.46 -28.80 8.45
C LEU A 12 39.76 -27.61 9.11
N GLU A 13 40.53 -26.71 9.72
CA GLU A 13 40.02 -25.50 10.36
C GLU A 13 39.32 -24.56 9.36
N PHE A 14 39.89 -24.42 8.16
CA PHE A 14 39.27 -23.66 7.08
C PHE A 14 37.91 -24.24 6.66
N TRP A 15 37.81 -25.56 6.46
CA TRP A 15 36.54 -26.22 6.10
C TRP A 15 35.50 -26.13 7.21
N ILE A 16 35.90 -26.25 8.48
CA ILE A 16 35.00 -26.09 9.63
C ILE A 16 34.45 -24.65 9.65
N THR A 17 35.34 -23.65 9.52
CA THR A 17 34.95 -22.23 9.53
C THR A 17 34.01 -21.91 8.37
N LEU A 18 34.34 -22.40 7.16
CA LEU A 18 33.50 -22.23 5.99
C LEU A 18 32.11 -22.85 6.19
N THR A 19 32.04 -24.03 6.80
CA THR A 19 30.77 -24.71 7.09
C THR A 19 29.94 -23.93 8.11
N VAL A 20 30.57 -23.43 9.19
CA VAL A 20 29.89 -22.62 10.20
C VAL A 20 29.36 -21.31 9.60
N VAL A 21 30.17 -20.63 8.77
CA VAL A 21 29.74 -19.42 8.05
C VAL A 21 28.57 -19.73 7.11
N ALA A 22 28.63 -20.84 6.36
CA ALA A 22 27.55 -21.23 5.45
C ALA A 22 26.24 -21.53 6.20
N VAL A 23 26.31 -22.20 7.36
CA VAL A 23 25.14 -22.49 8.20
C VAL A 23 24.55 -21.20 8.79
N LEU A 24 25.38 -20.30 9.30
CA LEU A 24 24.94 -19.01 9.85
C LEU A 24 24.32 -18.12 8.75
N ALA A 25 24.94 -18.06 7.58
CA ALA A 25 24.41 -17.33 6.43
C ALA A 25 23.05 -17.90 5.98
N GLY A 26 22.92 -19.22 5.89
CA GLY A 26 21.65 -19.87 5.56
C GLY A 26 20.56 -19.61 6.58
N TRP A 27 20.90 -19.52 7.88
CA TRP A 27 19.93 -19.18 8.91
C TRP A 27 19.48 -17.71 8.83
N GLN A 28 20.42 -16.78 8.64
CA GLN A 28 20.13 -15.35 8.45
C GLN A 28 19.25 -15.11 7.22
N LEU A 29 19.54 -15.77 6.09
CA LEU A 29 18.73 -15.64 4.88
C LEU A 29 17.27 -16.03 5.11
N ARG A 30 17.02 -17.15 5.82
CA ARG A 30 15.66 -17.56 6.17
C ARG A 30 14.96 -16.60 7.13
N ALA A 31 15.71 -16.00 8.06
CA ALA A 31 15.15 -15.00 8.97
C ALA A 31 14.78 -13.71 8.21
N LEU A 32 15.61 -13.32 7.24
CA LEU A 32 15.35 -12.16 6.38
C LEU A 32 14.16 -12.39 5.44
N GLU A 33 14.02 -13.58 4.85
CA GLU A 33 12.85 -13.95 4.03
C GLU A 33 11.55 -13.82 4.83
N ARG A 34 11.51 -14.40 6.04
CA ARG A 34 10.32 -14.28 6.92
C ARG A 34 10.01 -12.85 7.32
N ALA A 35 11.05 -12.07 7.66
CA ALA A 35 10.87 -10.67 8.02
C ALA A 35 10.38 -9.83 6.82
N ALA A 36 10.81 -10.17 5.60
CA ALA A 36 10.34 -9.52 4.38
C ALA A 36 8.86 -9.86 4.09
N ASP A 37 8.47 -11.13 4.21
CA ASP A 37 7.08 -11.56 4.03
C ASP A 37 6.15 -10.92 5.07
N ASP A 38 6.56 -10.89 6.34
CA ASP A 38 5.81 -10.23 7.42
C ASP A 38 5.68 -8.72 7.18
N ALA A 39 6.73 -8.07 6.67
CA ALA A 39 6.67 -6.65 6.35
C ALA A 39 5.68 -6.33 5.22
N ILE A 40 5.64 -7.18 4.18
CA ILE A 40 4.73 -7.02 3.03
C ILE A 40 3.26 -7.19 3.46
N THR A 41 2.95 -8.21 4.25
CA THR A 41 1.58 -8.43 4.75
C THR A 41 1.14 -7.32 5.70
N THR A 42 2.02 -6.88 6.61
CA THR A 42 1.77 -5.76 7.52
C THR A 42 1.50 -4.46 6.76
N GLN A 43 2.21 -4.23 5.65
CA GLN A 43 2.00 -3.06 4.80
C GLN A 43 0.60 -3.04 4.18
N ALA A 44 0.09 -4.19 3.71
CA ALA A 44 -1.27 -4.29 3.17
C ALA A 44 -2.34 -4.04 4.25
N GLU A 45 -2.14 -4.55 5.46
CA GLU A 45 -3.01 -4.29 6.61
C GLU A 45 -3.03 -2.80 6.99
N GLN A 46 -1.86 -2.15 7.02
CA GLN A 46 -1.75 -0.71 7.27
C GLN A 46 -2.43 0.12 6.18
N ALA A 47 -2.27 -0.25 4.91
CA ALA A 47 -2.92 0.40 3.79
C ALA A 47 -4.46 0.30 3.89
N ALA A 48 -4.99 -0.89 4.20
CA ALA A 48 -6.42 -1.11 4.39
C ALA A 48 -6.98 -0.30 5.57
N ALA A 49 -6.26 -0.26 6.70
CA ALA A 49 -6.64 0.53 7.87
C ALA A 49 -6.64 2.03 7.56
N ALA A 50 -5.64 2.52 6.85
CA ALA A 50 -5.53 3.91 6.44
C ALA A 50 -6.63 4.32 5.46
N LEU A 51 -6.93 3.47 4.47
CA LEU A 51 -8.04 3.69 3.55
C LEU A 51 -9.37 3.77 4.29
N ARG A 52 -9.63 2.82 5.20
CA ARG A 52 -10.84 2.81 6.04
C ARG A 52 -10.96 4.08 6.89
N SER A 53 -9.85 4.54 7.46
CA SER A 53 -9.81 5.78 8.24
C SER A 53 -10.10 7.01 7.37
N ALA A 54 -9.50 7.08 6.17
CA ALA A 54 -9.72 8.19 5.25
C ALA A 54 -11.18 8.26 4.77
N LEU A 55 -11.77 7.13 4.37
CA LEU A 55 -13.17 7.04 3.96
C LEU A 55 -14.13 7.45 5.07
N ARG A 56 -13.89 7.01 6.31
CA ARG A 56 -14.68 7.43 7.48
C ARG A 56 -14.55 8.92 7.76
N GLY A 57 -13.34 9.47 7.65
CA GLY A 57 -13.12 10.92 7.79
C GLY A 57 -13.93 11.71 6.77
N MET A 58 -14.00 11.24 5.52
CA MET A 58 -14.76 11.90 4.45
C MET A 58 -16.28 11.76 4.64
N HIS A 59 -16.74 10.60 5.09
CA HIS A 59 -18.13 10.40 5.48
C HIS A 59 -18.54 11.34 6.62
N GLN A 60 -17.67 11.54 7.62
CA GLN A 60 -17.92 12.51 8.70
C GLN A 60 -17.99 13.94 8.21
N VAL A 61 -17.07 14.36 7.33
CA VAL A 61 -17.11 15.69 6.70
C VAL A 61 -18.41 15.89 5.93
N TRP A 62 -18.82 14.89 5.15
CA TRP A 62 -20.09 14.89 4.42
C TRP A 62 -21.30 15.05 5.34
N LEU A 63 -21.35 14.34 6.47
CA LEU A 63 -22.40 14.49 7.47
C LEU A 63 -22.45 15.91 8.05
N VAL A 64 -21.30 16.46 8.42
CA VAL A 64 -21.19 17.81 9.01
C VAL A 64 -21.58 18.91 8.02
N GLN A 65 -21.27 18.72 6.73
CA GLN A 65 -21.61 19.66 5.66
C GLN A 65 -23.07 19.57 5.18
N GLY A 66 -23.88 18.70 5.78
CA GLY A 66 -25.30 18.57 5.42
C GLY A 66 -25.54 17.73 4.17
N GLN A 67 -24.73 16.70 3.96
CA GLN A 67 -24.88 15.71 2.91
C GLN A 67 -24.70 16.25 1.46
N PRO A 68 -23.64 17.01 1.18
CA PRO A 68 -23.40 17.51 -0.17
C PRO A 68 -23.12 16.36 -1.15
N GLY A 69 -23.42 16.55 -2.44
CA GLY A 69 -23.04 15.58 -3.48
C GLY A 69 -21.52 15.43 -3.64
N GLU A 70 -20.73 16.35 -3.07
CA GLU A 70 -19.29 16.36 -3.10
C GLU A 70 -18.69 16.79 -1.75
N ALA A 71 -17.58 16.19 -1.34
CA ALA A 71 -16.84 16.51 -0.13
C ALA A 71 -15.39 16.88 -0.45
N GLY A 72 -14.89 17.99 0.12
CA GLY A 72 -13.54 18.49 -0.16
C GLY A 72 -13.35 19.97 0.17
N PRO A 73 -12.21 20.57 -0.26
CA PRO A 73 -11.10 19.92 -0.95
C PRO A 73 -10.18 19.12 -0.01
N LEU A 74 -9.66 18.00 -0.49
CA LEU A 74 -8.54 17.26 0.11
C LEU A 74 -7.24 17.73 -0.54
N GLU A 75 -6.31 18.25 0.26
CA GLU A 75 -4.96 18.59 -0.21
C GLU A 75 -4.07 17.37 -0.14
N THR A 76 -3.59 16.90 -1.30
CA THR A 76 -2.54 15.88 -1.31
C THR A 76 -1.20 16.53 -0.94
N PRO A 77 -0.45 16.00 0.05
CA PRO A 77 0.83 16.58 0.39
C PRO A 77 1.86 16.31 -0.73
N PRO A 78 2.87 17.18 -0.89
CA PRO A 78 3.80 17.15 -2.02
C PRO A 78 4.40 15.76 -2.23
N GLN A 79 4.34 15.26 -3.47
CA GLN A 79 4.94 13.99 -3.89
C GLN A 79 6.02 14.25 -4.95
N LEU A 80 7.03 13.39 -4.98
CA LEU A 80 8.00 13.31 -6.08
C LEU A 80 7.29 12.98 -7.40
N GLY A 81 6.96 14.02 -8.19
CA GLY A 81 6.44 13.89 -9.56
C GLY A 81 4.97 14.29 -9.78
N LEU A 82 4.21 14.58 -8.72
CA LEU A 82 2.89 15.24 -8.82
C LEU A 82 3.07 16.70 -8.44
N GLN A 83 2.44 17.63 -9.18
CA GLN A 83 2.54 19.06 -8.89
C GLN A 83 2.09 19.35 -7.45
N ASP A 84 2.77 20.29 -6.79
CA ASP A 84 2.46 20.67 -5.41
C ASP A 84 1.02 21.20 -5.29
N GLY A 85 0.33 20.82 -4.21
CA GLY A 85 -0.95 21.45 -3.82
C GLY A 85 -2.18 21.02 -4.62
N LEU A 86 -2.17 19.82 -5.22
CA LEU A 86 -3.36 19.28 -5.88
C LEU A 86 -4.51 19.12 -4.87
N LYS A 87 -5.65 19.73 -5.20
CA LYS A 87 -6.88 19.71 -4.44
C LYS A 87 -7.88 18.78 -5.09
N TRP A 88 -8.34 17.79 -4.32
CA TRP A 88 -9.30 16.79 -4.77
C TRP A 88 -10.66 17.03 -4.15
N TRP A 89 -11.69 16.95 -4.97
CA TRP A 89 -13.09 16.89 -4.53
C TRP A 89 -13.60 15.47 -4.72
N LEU A 90 -14.12 14.87 -3.65
CA LEU A 90 -14.69 13.54 -3.68
C LEU A 90 -16.16 13.62 -4.03
N ARG A 91 -16.61 12.86 -5.04
CA ARG A 91 -18.03 12.68 -5.31
C ARG A 91 -18.58 11.62 -4.37
N MET A 92 -19.69 11.92 -3.71
CA MET A 92 -20.31 11.06 -2.71
C MET A 92 -21.59 10.42 -3.28
N ASN A 93 -21.89 9.17 -2.90
CA ASN A 93 -23.20 8.59 -3.16
C ASN A 93 -24.25 9.06 -2.14
N ALA A 94 -25.50 8.60 -2.31
CA ALA A 94 -26.60 8.94 -1.40
C ALA A 94 -26.38 8.45 0.05
N ALA A 95 -25.54 7.43 0.26
CA ALA A 95 -25.15 6.95 1.58
C ALA A 95 -23.96 7.73 2.18
N GLY A 96 -23.43 8.73 1.47
CA GLY A 96 -22.31 9.54 1.92
C GLY A 96 -20.95 8.85 1.81
N TRP A 97 -20.80 7.92 0.87
CA TRP A 97 -19.53 7.23 0.61
C TRP A 97 -18.90 7.71 -0.71
N PRO A 98 -17.57 7.90 -0.75
CA PRO A 98 -16.88 8.32 -1.97
C PRO A 98 -17.01 7.29 -3.11
N VAL A 99 -17.38 7.76 -4.29
CA VAL A 99 -17.51 6.93 -5.51
C VAL A 99 -16.57 7.36 -6.63
N ASP A 100 -16.03 8.57 -6.54
CA ASP A 100 -15.12 9.15 -7.52
C ASP A 100 -14.35 10.31 -6.89
N ALA A 101 -13.29 10.76 -7.55
CA ALA A 101 -12.59 11.97 -7.19
C ALA A 101 -12.31 12.82 -8.44
N ARG A 102 -12.39 14.15 -8.29
CA ARG A 102 -12.03 15.10 -9.34
C ARG A 102 -10.96 16.06 -8.84
N LEU A 103 -10.06 16.45 -9.72
CA LEU A 103 -9.05 17.47 -9.46
C LEU A 103 -9.68 18.85 -9.61
N GLU A 104 -9.34 19.80 -8.74
CA GLU A 104 -9.81 21.19 -8.84
C GLU A 104 -9.21 21.93 -10.04
N SER A 105 -7.96 21.63 -10.41
CA SER A 105 -7.17 22.43 -11.35
C SER A 105 -7.26 22.03 -12.83
N ASP A 106 -7.67 20.81 -13.17
CA ASP A 106 -7.84 20.40 -14.57
C ASP A 106 -8.67 19.11 -14.72
N PRO A 107 -9.90 19.15 -15.28
CA PRO A 107 -10.68 17.95 -15.58
C PRO A 107 -10.03 17.06 -16.66
N GLN A 108 -9.18 17.62 -17.54
CA GLN A 108 -8.61 16.90 -18.67
C GLN A 108 -7.37 16.05 -18.30
N GLN A 109 -6.60 16.46 -17.29
CA GLN A 109 -5.44 15.67 -16.82
C GLN A 109 -5.81 14.31 -16.24
N VAL A 110 -7.06 14.16 -15.76
CA VAL A 110 -7.55 12.93 -15.13
C VAL A 110 -8.61 12.22 -15.96
N ALA A 111 -8.91 12.73 -17.16
CA ALA A 111 -9.95 12.24 -18.05
C ALA A 111 -9.68 10.82 -18.61
N GLY A 112 -8.43 10.33 -18.49
CA GLY A 112 -8.06 8.97 -18.89
C GLY A 112 -8.00 7.95 -17.75
N ALA A 113 -8.10 8.37 -16.49
CA ALA A 113 -8.05 7.47 -15.33
C ALA A 113 -9.43 6.93 -14.99
N GLU A 114 -9.54 5.68 -14.55
CA GLU A 114 -10.82 5.13 -14.09
C GLU A 114 -11.22 5.74 -12.72
N PRO A 115 -12.51 5.84 -12.37
CA PRO A 115 -12.97 6.45 -11.11
C PRO A 115 -12.28 5.89 -9.86
N CYS A 116 -12.00 4.59 -9.85
CA CYS A 116 -11.30 3.92 -8.74
C CYS A 116 -9.85 4.38 -8.58
N GLU A 117 -9.16 4.67 -9.69
CA GLU A 117 -7.79 5.17 -9.67
C GLU A 117 -7.75 6.60 -9.13
N ARG A 118 -8.69 7.45 -9.57
CA ARG A 118 -8.80 8.81 -9.05
C ARG A 118 -9.10 8.82 -7.55
N LEU A 119 -10.02 7.95 -7.12
CA LEU A 119 -10.35 7.81 -5.72
C LEU A 119 -9.14 7.37 -4.90
N TRP A 120 -8.37 6.39 -5.41
CA TRP A 120 -7.14 5.95 -4.77
C TRP A 120 -6.12 7.08 -4.66
N GLN A 121 -5.90 7.85 -5.72
CA GLN A 121 -4.99 9.00 -5.73
C GLN A 121 -5.42 10.11 -4.77
N ALA A 122 -6.72 10.39 -4.68
CA ALA A 122 -7.26 11.41 -3.77
C ALA A 122 -7.13 10.99 -2.29
N LEU A 123 -7.37 9.71 -1.97
CA LEU A 123 -7.28 9.18 -0.61
C LEU A 123 -5.82 8.89 -0.18
N TRP A 124 -4.87 8.93 -1.12
CA TRP A 124 -3.42 8.80 -0.92
C TRP A 124 -2.81 9.88 0.01
N ALA A 125 -3.56 10.90 0.40
CA ALA A 125 -3.09 11.91 1.37
C ALA A 125 -2.62 11.30 2.71
N SER A 126 -3.03 10.07 3.05
CA SER A 126 -2.56 9.38 4.26
C SER A 126 -1.14 8.79 4.10
N PRO A 127 -0.21 8.99 5.06
CA PRO A 127 1.17 8.51 4.98
C PRO A 127 1.32 7.00 4.77
N ALA A 128 0.39 6.19 5.29
CA ALA A 128 0.41 4.74 5.16
C ALA A 128 0.12 4.26 3.73
N LEU A 129 -0.72 4.97 2.98
CA LEU A 129 -0.98 4.66 1.57
C LEU A 129 0.20 5.05 0.65
N ARG A 130 1.07 5.96 1.10
CA ARG A 130 2.25 6.39 0.33
C ARG A 130 3.27 5.28 0.10
N TYR A 131 3.50 4.45 1.10
CA TYR A 131 4.45 3.34 0.99
C TYR A 131 3.90 2.21 0.12
N ALA A 132 2.59 2.01 0.14
CA ALA A 132 1.89 0.98 -0.62
C ALA A 132 1.81 1.29 -2.13
N GLY A 133 2.13 2.52 -2.52
CA GLY A 133 1.82 3.13 -3.80
C GLY A 133 2.65 2.75 -5.03
N LYS A 134 3.66 1.89 -4.93
CA LYS A 134 4.39 1.43 -6.13
C LYS A 134 3.85 0.06 -6.56
N GLY A 135 3.15 0.05 -7.69
CA GLY A 135 2.65 -1.19 -8.31
C GLY A 135 1.28 -1.66 -7.83
N VAL A 136 0.42 -0.76 -7.36
CA VAL A 136 -0.98 -1.11 -7.06
C VAL A 136 -1.75 -1.23 -8.37
N GLU A 137 -2.30 -2.40 -8.64
CA GLU A 137 -3.29 -2.55 -9.73
C GLU A 137 -4.66 -2.17 -9.19
N VAL A 138 -5.33 -1.25 -9.88
CA VAL A 138 -6.67 -0.78 -9.50
C VAL A 138 -7.66 -1.32 -10.51
N MET A 139 -8.71 -1.98 -10.03
CA MET A 139 -9.75 -2.55 -10.88
C MET A 139 -11.13 -2.15 -10.36
N PRO A 140 -12.06 -1.71 -11.24
CA PRO A 140 -13.44 -1.53 -10.87
C PRO A 140 -14.10 -2.89 -10.63
N ILE A 141 -14.95 -2.97 -9.61
CA ILE A 141 -15.84 -4.10 -9.33
C ILE A 141 -17.29 -3.60 -9.27
N GLU A 142 -18.26 -4.52 -9.32
CA GLU A 142 -19.69 -4.19 -9.45
C GLU A 142 -20.20 -3.18 -8.41
N ASP A 143 -19.69 -3.23 -7.17
CA ASP A 143 -20.08 -2.34 -6.07
C ASP A 143 -18.88 -1.60 -5.47
N GLY A 144 -17.86 -1.27 -6.27
CA GLY A 144 -16.76 -0.42 -5.81
C GLY A 144 -15.41 -0.67 -6.48
N CYS A 145 -14.34 -0.73 -5.69
CA CYS A 145 -12.97 -0.80 -6.19
C CYS A 145 -12.18 -1.94 -5.55
N LEU A 146 -11.37 -2.61 -6.35
CA LEU A 146 -10.38 -3.59 -5.90
C LEU A 146 -8.98 -3.02 -6.12
N TYR A 147 -8.20 -2.95 -5.05
CA TYR A 147 -6.82 -2.50 -5.05
C TYR A 147 -5.91 -3.69 -4.74
N ARG A 148 -5.14 -4.16 -5.73
CA ARG A 148 -4.23 -5.28 -5.54
C ARG A 148 -2.86 -4.77 -5.14
N LEU A 149 -2.38 -5.21 -3.97
CA LEU A 149 -1.06 -4.90 -3.44
C LEU A 149 -0.25 -6.18 -3.28
N PRO A 150 1.09 -6.10 -3.23
CA PRO A 150 1.95 -7.28 -3.06
C PRO A 150 1.64 -8.13 -1.82
N GLY A 151 1.03 -7.54 -0.78
CA GLY A 151 0.66 -8.23 0.46
C GLY A 151 -0.82 -8.57 0.63
N GLY A 152 -1.65 -8.31 -0.38
CA GLY A 152 -3.09 -8.60 -0.33
C GLY A 152 -3.93 -7.67 -1.20
N ASP A 153 -5.17 -8.09 -1.40
CA ASP A 153 -6.15 -7.36 -2.20
C ASP A 153 -7.11 -6.60 -1.25
N ILE A 154 -7.22 -5.28 -1.42
CA ILE A 154 -8.14 -4.43 -0.66
C ILE A 154 -9.39 -4.20 -1.50
N GLU A 155 -10.53 -4.70 -1.03
CA GLU A 155 -11.83 -4.48 -1.64
C GLU A 155 -12.56 -3.36 -0.89
N TYR A 156 -12.91 -2.30 -1.61
CA TYR A 156 -13.74 -1.20 -1.14
C TYR A 156 -15.14 -1.30 -1.74
N ARG A 157 -16.15 -1.40 -0.88
CA ARG A 157 -17.57 -1.39 -1.27
C ARG A 157 -18.18 -0.02 -1.08
N MET A 158 -18.60 0.60 -2.18
CA MET A 158 -19.14 1.96 -2.18
C MET A 158 -20.53 2.05 -1.55
N SER A 159 -21.36 1.01 -1.67
CA SER A 159 -22.70 0.99 -1.05
C SER A 159 -22.66 1.14 0.47
N ALA A 160 -21.70 0.47 1.12
CA ALA A 160 -21.61 0.35 2.57
C ALA A 160 -20.43 1.11 3.20
N GLY A 161 -19.49 1.62 2.40
CA GLY A 161 -18.24 2.18 2.92
C GLY A 161 -17.30 1.14 3.52
N GLU A 162 -17.51 -0.14 3.19
CA GLU A 162 -16.77 -1.24 3.79
C GLU A 162 -15.44 -1.44 3.07
N VAL A 163 -14.38 -1.62 3.85
CA VAL A 163 -13.05 -1.97 3.35
C VAL A 163 -12.70 -3.35 3.91
N SER A 164 -12.51 -4.32 3.02
CA SER A 164 -12.08 -5.67 3.37
C SER A 164 -10.71 -5.97 2.77
N LEU A 165 -9.88 -6.70 3.51
CA LEU A 165 -8.58 -7.16 3.05
C LEU A 165 -8.67 -8.67 2.79
N LYS A 166 -8.42 -9.08 1.55
CA LYS A 166 -8.26 -10.48 1.18
C LYS A 166 -6.77 -10.80 1.09
N LYS A 167 -6.28 -11.66 1.97
CA LYS A 167 -4.91 -12.16 1.91
C LYS A 167 -4.78 -13.05 0.67
N GLN A 168 -3.73 -12.87 -0.12
CA GLN A 168 -3.38 -13.80 -1.19
C GLN A 168 -2.83 -15.06 -0.50
N ASN A 169 -3.50 -16.20 -0.72
CA ASN A 169 -3.04 -17.50 -0.22
C ASN A 169 -1.95 -18.07 -1.13
#